data_AF-A0A518HJ54-F1
#
_entry.id   AF-A0A518HJ54-F1
#
_cell.length_a   1.000
_cell.length_b   1.000
_cell.length_c   1.000
_cell.angle_alpha   90.00
_cell.angle_beta   90.00
_cell.angle_gamma   90.00
#
_symmetry.space_group_name_H-M   'P 1'
#
loop_
_entity.id
_entity.type
_entity.pdbx_description
1 polymer ?
#
loop_
_entity_poly.entity_id
_entity_poly.type
_entity_poly.pdbx_seq_one_letter_code
_entity_poly.pdbx_strand_id
1 'polypeptide(L)'
;MSDHDHQPVLAETISDAAKAIGVHERTLKSWLAEDAPPKTDAGYDVDAIKAWRKLNRKSSQFEFDDPEEFKLRMAKAKLKEQEGKADKVCSEAVITEFKRQLMSEGLVHKSAVNNYLARVLSTCRNQIQKIPAQLAAGYAPEIQRELERDCSQRIDIVLRALRTQLADLREIEHDD
;
A
#
# COMPACT_ATOMS: atom_id res chain seq x y z
N MET A 1 -48.80 39.91 -42.68
CA MET A 1 -48.92 38.48 -42.95
C MET A 1 -47.98 38.17 -44.08
N SER A 2 -46.79 37.69 -43.72
CA SER A 2 -45.77 37.24 -44.67
C SER A 2 -45.18 36.00 -44.02
N ASP A 3 -45.82 34.86 -44.32
CA ASP A 3 -45.29 33.54 -43.98
C ASP A 3 -43.99 33.38 -44.76
N HIS A 4 -42.87 33.60 -44.07
CA HIS A 4 -41.58 33.15 -44.57
C HIS A 4 -41.60 31.62 -44.54
N ASP A 5 -41.60 31.02 -45.73
CA ASP A 5 -41.24 29.62 -45.95
C ASP A 5 -39.85 29.37 -45.34
N HIS A 6 -39.81 28.99 -44.07
CA HIS A 6 -38.64 28.42 -43.44
C HIS A 6 -38.52 26.98 -43.95
N GLN A 7 -37.66 26.77 -44.96
CA GLN A 7 -37.23 25.43 -45.31
C GLN A 7 -36.57 24.80 -44.07
N PRO A 8 -37.11 23.68 -43.54
CA PRO A 8 -36.57 23.05 -42.34
C PRO A 8 -35.15 22.56 -42.62
N VAL A 9 -34.22 22.86 -41.73
CA VAL A 9 -32.85 22.33 -41.83
C VAL A 9 -32.87 20.86 -41.42
N LEU A 10 -32.80 19.98 -42.42
CA LEU A 10 -32.80 18.53 -42.23
C LEU A 10 -31.38 17.98 -42.12
N ALA A 11 -31.14 17.16 -41.10
CA ALA A 11 -29.89 16.44 -40.89
C ALA A 11 -30.10 14.93 -41.03
N GLU A 12 -29.29 14.26 -41.86
CA GLU A 12 -29.47 12.82 -42.13
C GLU A 12 -29.08 11.94 -40.93
N THR A 13 -28.08 12.37 -40.16
CA THR A 13 -27.54 11.64 -39.01
C THR A 13 -27.77 12.36 -37.68
N ILE A 14 -27.78 11.59 -36.59
CA ILE A 14 -27.86 12.13 -35.22
C ILE A 14 -26.65 13.04 -34.93
N SER A 15 -25.48 12.70 -35.48
CA SER A 15 -24.25 13.47 -35.31
C SER A 15 -24.38 14.86 -35.92
N ASP A 16 -24.89 14.93 -37.15
CA ASP A 16 -25.08 16.19 -37.87
C ASP A 16 -26.17 17.05 -37.21
N ALA A 17 -27.27 16.41 -36.76
CA ALA A 17 -28.32 17.08 -36.01
C ALA A 17 -27.80 17.65 -34.69
N ALA A 18 -27.04 16.87 -33.92
CA ALA A 18 -26.44 17.31 -32.65
C ALA A 18 -25.47 18.47 -32.86
N LYS A 19 -24.65 18.41 -33.92
CA LYS A 19 -23.71 19.47 -34.31
C LYS A 19 -24.43 20.75 -34.74
N ALA A 20 -25.50 20.65 -35.53
CA ALA A 20 -26.33 21.79 -35.97
C ALA A 20 -27.11 22.46 -34.81
N ILE A 21 -27.37 21.71 -33.74
CA ILE A 21 -27.99 22.21 -32.50
C ILE A 21 -26.95 22.73 -31.50
N GLY A 22 -25.69 22.30 -31.61
CA GLY A 22 -24.60 22.69 -30.72
C GLY A 22 -24.54 21.87 -29.42
N VAL A 23 -24.95 20.60 -29.46
CA VAL A 23 -24.94 19.68 -28.30
C VAL A 23 -24.21 18.38 -28.61
N HIS A 24 -23.85 17.64 -27.57
CA HIS A 24 -23.32 16.28 -27.74
C HIS A 24 -24.41 15.31 -28.19
N GLU A 25 -24.05 14.32 -29.02
CA GLU A 25 -24.98 13.29 -29.50
C GLU A 25 -25.71 12.55 -28.37
N ARG A 26 -25.01 12.30 -27.26
CA ARG A 26 -25.61 11.67 -26.07
C ARG A 26 -26.75 12.51 -25.50
N THR A 27 -26.60 13.82 -25.49
CA THR A 27 -27.63 14.76 -25.03
C THR A 27 -28.82 14.74 -25.98
N LEU A 28 -28.59 14.75 -27.29
CA LEU A 28 -29.67 14.67 -28.27
C LEU A 28 -30.43 13.33 -28.18
N LYS A 29 -29.72 12.20 -27.98
CA LYS A 29 -30.35 10.90 -27.74
C LYS A 29 -31.22 10.88 -26.49
N SER A 30 -30.78 11.55 -25.40
CA SER A 30 -31.60 11.73 -24.20
C SER A 30 -32.88 12.50 -24.51
N TRP A 31 -32.79 13.58 -25.29
CA TRP A 31 -33.97 14.37 -25.66
C TRP A 31 -34.96 13.59 -26.52
N LEU A 32 -34.46 12.81 -27.49
CA LEU A 32 -35.30 11.93 -28.31
C LEU A 32 -36.01 10.85 -27.45
N ALA A 33 -35.39 10.40 -26.36
CA ALA A 33 -36.02 9.50 -25.39
C ALA A 33 -37.02 10.20 -24.45
N GLU A 34 -36.98 11.53 -24.37
CA GLU A 34 -37.87 12.39 -23.57
C GLU A 34 -39.00 13.02 -24.42
N ASP A 35 -39.30 12.44 -25.60
CA ASP A 35 -40.33 12.89 -26.56
C ASP A 35 -39.96 14.08 -27.47
N ALA A 36 -38.66 14.32 -27.72
CA ALA A 36 -38.28 15.23 -28.82
C ALA A 36 -38.65 14.65 -30.19
N PRO A 37 -38.91 15.49 -31.22
CA PRO A 37 -39.31 15.04 -32.55
C PRO A 37 -38.36 13.96 -33.11
N PRO A 38 -38.87 12.75 -33.43
CA PRO A 38 -38.05 11.65 -33.91
C PRO A 38 -37.63 11.85 -35.36
N LYS A 39 -36.71 11.00 -35.84
CA LYS A 39 -36.26 11.02 -37.24
C LYS A 39 -37.43 10.74 -38.18
N THR A 40 -37.57 11.58 -39.22
CA THR A 40 -38.50 11.34 -40.34
C THR A 40 -37.77 10.70 -41.52
N ASP A 41 -38.49 10.24 -42.53
CA ASP A 41 -37.90 9.67 -43.75
C ASP A 41 -36.96 10.65 -44.48
N ALA A 42 -37.17 11.96 -44.28
CA ALA A 42 -36.32 13.03 -44.83
C ALA A 42 -35.14 13.43 -43.91
N GLY A 43 -35.05 12.90 -42.68
CA GLY A 43 -34.01 13.21 -41.71
C GLY A 43 -34.52 13.76 -40.37
N TYR A 44 -33.60 14.25 -39.55
CA TYR A 44 -33.86 14.97 -38.31
C TYR A 44 -34.16 16.43 -38.61
N ASP A 45 -35.33 16.93 -38.20
CA ASP A 45 -35.67 18.34 -38.27
C ASP A 45 -35.02 19.09 -37.10
N VAL A 46 -33.95 19.82 -37.41
CA VAL A 46 -33.17 20.58 -36.43
C VAL A 46 -33.99 21.70 -35.81
N ASP A 47 -34.88 22.33 -36.57
CA ASP A 47 -35.65 23.48 -36.11
C ASP A 47 -36.80 23.04 -35.21
N ALA A 48 -37.46 21.93 -35.53
CA ALA A 48 -38.46 21.31 -34.66
C ALA A 48 -37.86 20.88 -33.31
N ILE A 49 -36.67 20.26 -33.32
CA ILE A 49 -35.97 19.86 -32.08
C ILE A 49 -35.57 21.09 -31.25
N LYS A 50 -35.12 22.17 -31.89
CA LYS A 50 -34.83 23.45 -31.21
C LYS A 50 -36.09 24.08 -30.61
N ALA A 51 -37.21 24.07 -31.33
CA ALA A 51 -38.49 24.58 -30.84
C ALA A 51 -39.00 23.75 -29.65
N TRP A 52 -38.98 22.43 -29.76
CA TRP A 52 -39.30 21.50 -28.68
C TRP A 52 -38.43 21.77 -27.45
N ARG A 53 -37.11 21.97 -27.64
CA ARG A 53 -36.21 22.27 -26.52
C ARG A 53 -36.52 23.60 -25.86
N LYS A 54 -36.97 24.62 -26.59
CA LYS A 54 -37.39 25.90 -26.01
C LYS A 54 -38.65 25.75 -25.16
N LEU A 55 -39.62 24.95 -25.60
CA LEU A 55 -40.87 24.66 -24.89
C LEU A 55 -40.65 23.75 -23.66
N ASN A 56 -39.87 22.69 -23.83
CA ASN A 56 -39.56 21.69 -22.80
C ASN A 56 -38.28 21.99 -22.04
N ARG A 57 -37.75 23.21 -22.14
CA ARG A 57 -36.76 23.69 -21.19
C ARG A 57 -37.49 23.79 -19.86
N LYS A 58 -37.50 22.68 -19.09
CA LYS A 58 -37.80 22.70 -17.67
C LYS A 58 -37.00 23.88 -17.15
N SER A 59 -37.69 24.95 -16.76
CA SER A 59 -37.11 25.93 -15.89
C SER A 59 -36.75 25.12 -14.66
N SER A 60 -35.50 24.67 -14.60
CA SER A 60 -34.82 24.44 -13.34
C SER A 60 -34.69 25.82 -12.69
N GLN A 61 -35.83 26.46 -12.39
CA GLN A 61 -35.97 27.10 -11.11
C GLN A 61 -35.65 25.95 -10.16
N PHE A 62 -34.39 25.92 -9.73
CA PHE A 62 -34.11 25.45 -8.41
C PHE A 62 -35.14 26.18 -7.54
N GLU A 63 -36.22 25.50 -7.19
CA GLU A 63 -36.90 25.82 -5.95
C GLU A 63 -35.77 25.85 -4.95
N PHE A 64 -35.50 27.04 -4.42
CA PHE A 64 -34.53 27.19 -3.37
C PHE A 64 -35.08 26.33 -2.23
N ASP A 65 -34.59 25.09 -2.13
CA ASP A 65 -34.67 24.28 -0.93
C ASP A 65 -34.36 25.24 0.22
N ASP A 66 -35.25 25.28 1.20
CA ASP A 66 -35.20 26.17 2.34
C ASP A 66 -33.73 26.36 2.79
N PRO A 67 -33.21 27.60 2.90
CA PRO A 67 -31.80 27.83 3.25
C PRO A 67 -31.35 27.10 4.52
N GLU A 68 -32.27 26.73 5.41
CA GLU A 68 -32.05 25.84 6.55
C GLU A 68 -31.73 24.38 6.14
N GLU A 69 -32.46 23.82 5.17
CA GLU A 69 -32.27 22.45 4.68
C GLU A 69 -30.94 22.28 3.96
N PHE A 70 -30.55 23.27 3.16
CA PHE A 70 -29.24 23.28 2.50
C PHE A 70 -28.08 23.31 3.51
N LYS A 71 -28.18 24.15 4.56
CA LYS A 71 -27.19 24.20 5.65
C LYS A 71 -27.11 22.88 6.40
N LEU A 72 -28.24 22.24 6.69
CA LEU A 72 -28.28 20.94 7.36
C LEU A 72 -27.62 19.85 6.52
N ARG A 73 -27.87 19.84 5.20
CA ARG A 73 -27.27 18.88 4.27
C ARG A 73 -25.75 19.06 4.15
N MET A 74 -25.30 20.30 4.06
CA MET A 74 -23.88 20.67 4.11
C MET A 74 -23.21 20.22 5.41
N ALA A 75 -23.85 20.46 6.56
CA ALA A 75 -23.33 20.06 7.85
C ALA A 75 -23.20 18.53 7.98
N LYS A 76 -24.21 17.77 7.55
CA LYS A 76 -24.18 16.30 7.52
C LYS A 76 -23.09 15.76 6.60
N ALA A 77 -22.90 16.35 5.42
CA ALA A 77 -21.85 15.95 4.50
C ALA A 77 -20.46 16.18 5.10
N LYS A 78 -20.25 17.31 5.77
CA LYS A 78 -18.98 17.63 6.45
C LYS A 78 -18.71 16.68 7.62
N LEU A 79 -19.73 16.32 8.38
CA LEU A 79 -19.60 15.36 9.50
C LEU A 79 -19.21 13.97 8.98
N LYS A 80 -19.88 13.50 7.93
CA LYS A 80 -19.56 12.23 7.27
C LYS A 80 -18.15 12.21 6.67
N GLU A 81 -17.68 13.33 6.12
CA GLU A 81 -16.31 13.47 5.62
C GLU A 81 -15.28 13.38 6.76
N GLN A 82 -15.59 13.97 7.93
CA GLN A 82 -14.73 13.90 9.10
C GLN A 82 -14.68 12.49 9.69
N GLU A 83 -15.81 11.79 9.79
CA GLU A 83 -15.89 10.38 10.21
C GLU A 83 -15.06 9.50 9.28
N GLY A 84 -15.22 9.63 7.96
CA GLY A 84 -14.44 8.86 7.00
C GLY A 84 -12.92 9.12 7.07
N LYS A 85 -12.50 10.34 7.44
CA LYS A 85 -11.09 10.65 7.70
C LYS A 85 -10.60 9.98 8.98
N ALA A 86 -11.40 9.98 10.05
CA ALA A 86 -11.05 9.34 11.31
C ALA A 86 -10.91 7.81 11.14
N ASP A 87 -11.84 7.18 10.43
CA ASP A 87 -11.80 5.75 10.15
C ASP A 87 -10.57 5.36 9.34
N LYS A 88 -10.22 6.18 8.33
CA LYS A 88 -9.02 5.97 7.52
C LYS A 88 -7.76 6.01 8.40
N VAL A 89 -7.62 7.02 9.26
CA VAL A 89 -6.47 7.13 10.18
C VAL A 89 -6.41 5.95 11.14
N CYS A 90 -7.54 5.52 11.70
CA CYS A 90 -7.58 4.35 12.59
C CYS A 90 -7.16 3.07 11.86
N SER A 91 -7.65 2.86 10.64
CA SER A 91 -7.29 1.70 9.83
C SER A 91 -5.80 1.68 9.46
N GLU A 92 -5.22 2.83 9.12
CA GLU A 92 -3.80 2.97 8.80
C GLU A 92 -2.92 2.73 10.03
N ALA A 93 -3.36 3.18 11.22
CA ALA A 93 -2.67 2.93 12.47
C ALA A 93 -2.61 1.43 12.80
N VAL A 94 -3.72 0.71 12.66
CA VAL A 94 -3.78 -0.76 12.87
C VAL A 94 -2.86 -1.50 11.90
N ILE A 95 -2.85 -1.14 10.62
CA ILE A 95 -1.97 -1.75 9.62
C ILE A 95 -0.50 -1.50 9.98
N THR A 96 -0.18 -0.29 10.43
CA THR A 96 1.20 0.09 10.78
C THR A 96 1.66 -0.62 12.04
N GLU A 97 0.79 -0.76 13.04
CA GLU A 97 1.06 -1.53 14.26
C GLU A 97 1.26 -3.01 13.94
N PHE A 98 0.41 -3.61 13.12
CA PHE A 98 0.56 -5.00 12.69
C PHE A 98 1.87 -5.23 11.91
N LYS A 99 2.25 -4.31 11.02
CA LYS A 99 3.56 -4.36 10.33
C LYS A 99 4.72 -4.26 11.32
N ARG A 100 4.59 -3.40 12.33
CA ARG A 100 5.60 -3.24 13.39
C ARG A 100 5.72 -4.52 14.22
N GLN A 101 4.61 -5.18 14.53
CA GLN A 101 4.58 -6.47 15.21
C GLN A 101 5.26 -7.54 14.38
N LEU A 102 4.88 -7.71 13.10
CA LEU A 102 5.51 -8.63 12.15
C LEU A 102 7.02 -8.43 12.05
N MET A 103 7.47 -7.17 11.94
CA MET A 103 8.90 -6.86 11.95
C MET A 103 9.53 -7.21 13.29
N SER A 104 8.90 -6.87 14.42
CA SER A 104 9.45 -7.17 15.75
C SER A 104 9.51 -8.66 16.09
N GLU A 105 8.53 -9.45 15.64
CA GLU A 105 8.48 -10.90 15.84
C GLU A 105 9.51 -11.63 14.96
N GLY A 106 9.82 -11.09 13.78
CA GLY A 106 10.89 -11.58 12.90
C GLY A 106 12.29 -11.08 13.26
N LEU A 107 12.41 -10.03 14.07
CA LEU A 107 13.69 -9.41 14.43
C LEU A 107 14.19 -9.97 15.76
N VAL A 108 15.17 -10.87 15.69
CA VAL A 108 15.90 -11.33 16.86
C VAL A 108 16.81 -10.20 17.35
N HIS A 109 16.67 -9.81 18.62
CA HIS A 109 17.51 -8.79 19.21
C HIS A 109 19.00 -9.20 19.12
N LYS A 110 19.89 -8.27 18.73
CA LYS A 110 21.34 -8.53 18.59
C LYS A 110 21.95 -9.17 19.83
N SER A 111 21.51 -8.76 21.02
CA SER A 111 21.98 -9.37 22.29
C SER A 111 21.57 -10.84 22.43
N ALA A 112 20.39 -11.24 21.94
CA ALA A 112 19.95 -12.63 22.00
C ALA A 112 20.80 -13.52 21.09
N VAL A 113 21.14 -13.05 19.88
CA VAL A 113 22.07 -13.73 18.97
C VAL A 113 23.46 -13.85 19.59
N ASN A 114 24.00 -12.75 20.13
CA ASN A 114 25.31 -12.74 20.78
C ASN A 114 25.37 -13.70 21.98
N ASN A 115 24.33 -13.71 22.81
CA ASN A 115 24.24 -14.62 23.96
C ASN A 115 24.16 -16.08 23.52
N TYR A 116 23.38 -16.37 22.46
CA TYR A 116 23.29 -17.70 21.89
C TYR A 116 24.65 -18.18 21.37
N LEU A 117 25.33 -17.37 20.55
CA LEU A 117 26.66 -17.69 20.02
C LEU A 117 27.69 -17.85 21.14
N ALA A 118 27.69 -16.97 22.15
CA ALA A 118 28.56 -17.09 23.31
C ALA A 118 28.35 -18.42 24.05
N ARG A 119 27.09 -18.88 24.17
CA ARG A 119 26.75 -20.16 24.79
C ARG A 119 27.23 -21.35 23.95
N VAL A 120 27.02 -21.31 22.64
CA VAL A 120 27.50 -22.35 21.71
C VAL A 120 29.02 -22.46 21.80
N LEU A 121 29.74 -21.34 21.68
CA LEU A 121 31.21 -21.31 21.75
C LEU A 121 31.74 -21.77 23.12
N SER A 122 31.07 -21.41 24.22
CA SER A 122 31.42 -21.89 25.55
C SER A 122 31.25 -23.41 25.67
N THR A 123 30.19 -23.95 25.07
CA THR A 123 29.94 -25.39 25.02
C THR A 123 31.03 -26.11 24.22
N CYS A 124 31.39 -25.59 23.04
CA CYS A 124 32.48 -26.12 22.23
C CYS A 124 33.81 -26.11 22.99
N ARG A 125 34.13 -25.01 23.68
CA ARG A 125 35.34 -24.90 24.51
C ARG A 125 35.38 -25.98 25.58
N ASN A 126 34.28 -26.16 26.31
CA ASN A 126 34.18 -27.18 27.36
C ASN A 126 34.31 -28.61 26.80
N GLN A 127 33.80 -28.88 25.60
CA GLN A 127 33.97 -30.17 24.94
C GLN A 127 35.43 -30.41 24.55
N ILE A 128 36.08 -29.42 23.93
CA ILE A 128 37.49 -29.50 23.53
C ILE A 128 38.39 -29.75 24.75
N GLN A 129 38.14 -29.07 25.87
CA GLN A 129 38.91 -29.24 27.10
C GLN A 129 38.75 -30.62 27.76
N LYS A 130 37.72 -31.39 27.40
CA LYS A 130 37.52 -32.78 27.88
C LYS A 130 38.27 -33.81 27.05
N ILE A 131 38.68 -33.48 25.82
CA ILE A 131 39.37 -34.39 24.91
C ILE A 131 40.64 -34.99 25.52
N PRO A 132 41.53 -34.23 26.22
CA PRO A 132 42.73 -34.80 26.83
C PRO A 132 42.43 -35.96 27.79
N ALA A 133 41.47 -35.78 28.68
CA ALA A 133 41.06 -36.83 29.63
C ALA A 133 40.43 -38.04 28.92
N GLN A 134 39.65 -37.80 27.86
CA GLN A 134 39.05 -38.88 27.06
C GLN A 134 40.09 -39.69 26.27
N LEU A 135 41.11 -39.01 25.71
CA LEU A 135 42.21 -39.65 25.00
C LEU A 135 43.10 -40.45 25.96
N ALA A 136 43.33 -39.94 27.16
CA ALA A 136 44.24 -40.53 28.11
C ALA A 136 43.64 -41.71 28.91
N ALA A 137 42.32 -41.87 28.89
CA ALA A 137 41.58 -42.91 29.62
C ALA A 137 41.96 -44.37 29.27
N GLY A 138 42.65 -44.60 28.15
CA GLY A 138 43.12 -45.92 27.72
C GLY A 138 44.57 -46.27 28.09
N TYR A 139 45.31 -45.35 28.71
CA TYR A 139 46.74 -45.49 28.98
C TYR A 139 47.04 -45.83 30.44
N ALA A 140 48.27 -46.29 30.69
CA ALA A 140 48.76 -46.49 32.06
C ALA A 140 48.79 -45.16 32.84
N PRO A 141 48.63 -45.16 34.18
CA PRO A 141 48.45 -43.95 34.98
C PRO A 141 49.61 -42.94 34.87
N GLU A 142 50.86 -43.41 34.68
CA GLU A 142 52.00 -42.52 34.49
C GLU A 142 51.90 -41.75 33.16
N ILE A 143 51.57 -42.45 32.08
CA ILE A 143 51.43 -41.88 30.72
C ILE A 143 50.17 -41.02 30.63
N GLN A 144 49.09 -41.41 31.32
CA GLN A 144 47.83 -40.67 31.34
C GLN A 144 48.02 -39.23 31.81
N ARG A 145 48.74 -39.04 32.93
CA ARG A 145 48.99 -37.71 33.51
C ARG A 145 49.84 -36.83 32.61
N GLU A 146 50.85 -37.41 31.97
CA GLU A 146 51.74 -36.69 31.05
C GLU A 146 50.98 -36.27 29.79
N LEU A 147 50.21 -37.18 29.19
CA LEU A 147 49.41 -36.92 27.99
C LEU A 147 48.31 -35.88 28.25
N GLU A 148 47.59 -35.99 29.37
CA GLU A 148 46.57 -35.01 29.76
C GLU A 148 47.18 -33.62 29.90
N ARG A 149 48.31 -33.51 30.59
CA ARG A 149 49.01 -32.24 30.80
C ARG A 149 49.46 -31.61 29.48
N ASP A 150 50.11 -32.39 28.61
CA ASP A 150 50.64 -31.89 27.35
C ASP A 150 49.53 -31.46 26.38
N CYS A 151 48.49 -32.28 26.25
CA CYS A 151 47.34 -31.94 25.39
C CYS A 151 46.58 -30.74 25.93
N SER A 152 46.34 -30.64 27.24
CA SER A 152 45.70 -29.48 27.86
C SER A 152 46.51 -28.20 27.65
N GLN A 153 47.84 -28.26 27.82
CA GLN A 153 48.70 -27.10 27.56
C GLN A 153 48.63 -26.64 26.10
N ARG A 154 48.68 -27.57 25.13
CA ARG A 154 48.56 -27.22 23.71
C ARG A 154 47.22 -26.58 23.38
N ILE A 155 46.12 -27.12 23.92
CA ILE A 155 44.78 -26.54 23.75
C ILE A 155 44.74 -25.12 24.32
N ASP A 156 45.27 -24.90 25.52
CA ASP A 156 45.27 -23.58 26.14
C ASP A 156 46.10 -22.56 25.37
N ILE A 157 47.25 -22.97 24.80
CA ILE A 157 48.06 -22.09 23.94
C ILE A 157 47.26 -21.65 22.71
N VAL A 158 46.59 -22.57 22.02
CA VAL A 158 45.78 -22.26 20.84
C VAL A 158 44.59 -21.36 21.21
N LEU A 159 43.90 -21.66 22.32
CA LEU A 159 42.79 -20.84 22.80
C LEU A 159 43.24 -19.41 23.18
N ARG A 160 44.45 -19.24 23.71
CA ARG A 160 45.03 -17.91 23.97
C ARG A 160 45.35 -17.17 22.68
N ALA A 161 45.98 -17.84 21.71
CA ALA A 161 46.30 -17.23 20.42
C ALA A 161 45.03 -16.74 19.69
N LEU A 162 43.96 -17.55 19.70
CA LEU A 162 42.65 -17.16 19.14
C LEU A 162 42.05 -15.93 19.85
N ARG A 163 42.23 -15.81 21.18
CA ARG A 163 41.76 -14.63 21.92
C ARG A 163 42.52 -13.36 21.53
N THR A 164 43.83 -13.47 21.32
CA THR A 164 44.66 -12.34 20.86
C THR A 164 44.21 -11.90 19.47
N GLN A 165 44.08 -12.82 18.52
CA GLN A 165 43.60 -12.49 17.16
C GLN A 165 42.22 -11.81 17.17
N LEU A 166 41.34 -12.21 18.08
CA LEU A 166 40.00 -11.62 18.20
C LEU A 166 40.05 -10.21 18.85
N ALA A 167 41.03 -9.93 19.71
CA ALA A 167 41.27 -8.59 20.23
C ALA A 167 41.79 -7.66 19.13
N ASP A 168 42.77 -8.12 18.34
CA ASP A 168 43.35 -7.36 17.24
C ASP A 168 42.29 -6.98 16.18
N LEU A 169 41.36 -7.91 15.87
CA LEU A 169 40.24 -7.63 14.95
C LEU A 169 39.26 -6.58 15.48
N ARG A 170 39.10 -6.45 16.80
CA ARG A 170 38.21 -5.44 17.40
C ARG A 170 38.83 -4.05 17.40
N GLU A 171 40.15 -3.95 17.49
CA GLU A 171 40.84 -2.67 17.38
C GLU A 171 40.68 -2.08 15.97
N ILE A 172 40.70 -2.93 14.94
CA ILE A 172 40.47 -2.51 13.54
C ILE A 172 39.03 -2.00 13.32
N GLU A 173 38.01 -2.59 13.95
CA GLU A 173 36.61 -2.14 13.84
C GLU A 173 36.29 -0.83 14.60
N HIS A 174 37.23 -0.26 15.38
CA HIS A 174 37.02 0.97 16.15
C HIS A 174 37.81 2.18 15.61
N ASP A 175 38.68 1.97 14.63
CA ASP A 175 39.45 3.02 13.96
C ASP A 175 38.84 3.49 12.61
N ASP A 176 37.73 2.87 12.18
CA ASP A 176 36.87 3.27 11.04
C ASP A 176 35.56 3.94 11.50
#